data_AF-A0A820GRS7-F1
#
_entry.id   AF-A0A820GRS7-F1
#
_cell.length_a   1.000
_cell.length_b   1.000
_cell.length_c   1.000
_cell.angle_alpha   90.00
_cell.angle_beta   90.00
_cell.angle_gamma   90.00
#
_symmetry.space_group_name_H-M   'P 1'
#
loop_
_entity.id
_entity.type
_entity.pdbx_description
1 polymer ?
#
loop_
_entity_poly.entity_id
_entity_poly.type
_entity_poly.pdbx_seq_one_letter_code
_entity_poly.pdbx_strand_id
1 'polypeptide(L)'
;MPGDTKNICHPCILWIKLILSASIPLLITVFTVVTYIQQKDISERNRQQDLQIANLTREEDQRLANELHYQNIFQNYIDDVTNILYKDHPNEAMFITEEKRFFYIGRKTIITSRQLNSDYRKQLLSFLIVTQLVPNSKKSN
;
A
#
# COMPACT_ATOMS: atom_id res chain seq x y z
N MET A 1 -77.72 -37.54 -24.98
CA MET A 1 -77.51 -36.09 -25.16
C MET A 1 -76.08 -35.86 -25.61
N PRO A 2 -75.80 -35.74 -26.92
CA PRO A 2 -74.52 -35.28 -27.41
C PRO A 2 -74.52 -33.75 -27.45
N GLY A 3 -73.63 -33.12 -26.69
CA GLY A 3 -73.43 -31.67 -26.68
C GLY A 3 -72.46 -31.26 -27.77
N ASP A 4 -72.91 -30.35 -28.64
CA ASP A 4 -72.16 -29.72 -29.72
C ASP A 4 -70.79 -29.17 -29.26
N THR A 5 -69.71 -29.79 -29.73
CA THR A 5 -68.37 -29.21 -29.71
C THR A 5 -68.30 -28.14 -30.80
N LYS A 6 -68.59 -26.90 -30.40
CA LYS A 6 -68.50 -25.70 -31.23
C LYS A 6 -67.17 -25.65 -31.99
N ASN A 7 -67.28 -25.50 -33.30
CA ASN A 7 -66.21 -25.17 -34.24
C ASN A 7 -65.34 -24.03 -33.69
N ILE A 8 -64.19 -24.39 -33.12
CA ILE A 8 -63.20 -23.42 -32.70
C ILE A 8 -62.56 -22.86 -33.97
N CYS A 9 -62.67 -21.55 -34.16
CA CYS A 9 -62.16 -20.81 -35.32
C CYS A 9 -60.65 -21.07 -35.49
N HIS A 10 -60.30 -22.02 -36.36
CA HIS A 10 -58.94 -22.42 -36.74
C HIS A 10 -57.99 -21.26 -37.08
N PRO A 11 -58.41 -20.17 -37.76
CA PRO A 11 -57.49 -19.06 -38.05
C PRO A 11 -57.09 -18.27 -36.80
N CYS A 12 -57.97 -18.12 -35.80
CA CYS A 12 -57.65 -17.34 -34.59
C CYS A 12 -56.54 -17.97 -33.74
N ILE A 13 -56.53 -19.30 -33.62
CA ILE A 13 -55.46 -20.02 -32.90
C ILE A 13 -54.11 -19.83 -33.60
N LEU A 14 -54.10 -19.77 -34.93
CA LEU A 14 -52.89 -19.61 -35.72
C LEU A 14 -52.26 -18.23 -35.50
N TRP A 15 -53.08 -17.17 -35.48
CA TRP A 15 -52.62 -15.80 -35.18
C TRP A 15 -52.08 -15.66 -33.76
N ILE A 16 -52.72 -16.28 -32.76
CA ILE A 16 -52.23 -16.25 -31.37
C ILE A 16 -50.86 -16.94 -31.26
N LYS A 17 -50.70 -18.12 -31.88
CA LYS A 17 -49.40 -18.82 -31.89
C LYS A 17 -48.30 -17.99 -32.54
N LEU A 18 -48.62 -17.27 -33.61
CA LEU A 18 -47.66 -16.43 -34.34
C LEU A 18 -47.21 -15.24 -33.47
N ILE A 19 -48.14 -14.54 -32.82
CA ILE A 19 -47.83 -13.45 -31.88
C ILE A 19 -47.01 -13.96 -30.69
N LEU A 20 -47.38 -15.11 -30.12
CA LEU A 20 -46.66 -15.70 -28.98
C LEU A 20 -45.24 -16.16 -29.36
N SER A 21 -45.06 -16.69 -30.57
CA SER A 21 -43.75 -17.10 -31.07
C SER A 21 -42.82 -15.92 -31.36
N ALA A 22 -43.38 -14.75 -31.71
CA ALA A 22 -42.63 -13.52 -31.95
C ALA A 22 -42.32 -12.74 -30.66
N SER A 23 -43.15 -12.87 -29.62
CA SER A 23 -42.95 -12.14 -28.36
C SER A 23 -41.76 -12.68 -27.54
N ILE A 24 -41.53 -13.99 -27.55
CA ILE A 24 -40.42 -14.63 -26.83
C ILE A 24 -39.04 -14.09 -27.27
N PRO A 25 -38.66 -14.12 -28.57
CA PRO A 25 -37.37 -13.60 -29.00
C PRO A 25 -37.24 -12.08 -28.78
N LEU A 26 -38.36 -11.33 -28.83
CA LEU A 26 -38.36 -9.91 -28.53
C LEU A 26 -38.02 -9.65 -27.06
N LEU A 27 -38.64 -10.40 -26.13
CA LEU A 27 -38.32 -10.31 -24.70
C LEU A 27 -36.87 -10.68 -24.40
N ILE A 28 -36.35 -11.74 -25.02
CA ILE A 28 -34.95 -12.13 -24.87
C ILE A 28 -34.03 -11.01 -25.35
N THR A 29 -34.31 -10.41 -26.51
CA THR A 29 -33.50 -9.32 -27.07
C THR A 29 -33.46 -8.10 -26.13
N VAL A 30 -34.62 -7.68 -25.61
CA VAL A 30 -34.68 -6.56 -24.65
C VAL A 30 -33.90 -6.89 -23.38
N PHE A 31 -34.05 -8.10 -22.84
CA PHE A 31 -33.31 -8.54 -21.67
C PHE A 31 -31.79 -8.55 -21.91
N THR A 32 -31.34 -9.04 -23.07
CA THR A 32 -29.92 -9.04 -23.45
C THR A 32 -29.36 -7.62 -23.54
N VAL A 33 -30.09 -6.68 -24.13
CA VAL A 33 -29.62 -5.28 -24.22
C VAL A 33 -29.49 -4.63 -22.85
N VAL A 34 -30.48 -4.83 -21.97
CA VAL A 34 -30.45 -4.28 -20.60
C VAL A 34 -29.29 -4.87 -19.81
N THR A 35 -29.11 -6.19 -19.84
CA THR A 35 -28.01 -6.86 -19.13
C THR A 35 -26.65 -6.47 -19.68
N TYR A 36 -26.51 -6.27 -21.00
CA TYR A 36 -25.30 -5.77 -21.61
C TYR A 36 -24.90 -4.38 -21.09
N ILE A 37 -25.85 -3.45 -20.99
CA ILE A 37 -25.59 -2.10 -20.44
C ILE A 37 -25.17 -2.19 -18.97
N GLN A 38 -25.88 -2.99 -18.16
CA GLN A 38 -25.53 -3.17 -16.75
C GLN A 38 -24.14 -3.80 -16.55
N GLN A 39 -23.80 -4.82 -17.36
CA GLN A 39 -22.48 -5.45 -17.32
C GLN A 39 -21.37 -4.45 -17.69
N LYS A 40 -21.62 -3.60 -18.70
CA LYS A 40 -20.68 -2.56 -19.09
C LYS A 40 -20.42 -1.59 -17.92
N ASP A 41 -21.47 -1.07 -17.28
CA ASP A 41 -21.34 -0.15 -16.15
C ASP A 41 -20.61 -0.79 -14.95
N ILE A 42 -20.91 -2.06 -14.65
CA ILE A 42 -20.21 -2.80 -13.59
C ILE A 42 -18.74 -2.97 -13.93
N SER A 43 -18.41 -3.31 -15.18
CA SER A 43 -17.02 -3.48 -15.61
C SER A 43 -16.22 -2.18 -15.51
N GLU A 44 -16.84 -1.04 -15.85
CA GLU A 44 -16.19 0.27 -15.75
C GLU A 44 -15.95 0.66 -14.29
N ARG A 45 -16.92 0.42 -13.40
CA ARG A 45 -16.78 0.66 -11.96
C ARG A 45 -15.69 -0.22 -11.33
N ASN A 46 -15.69 -1.52 -11.66
CA ASN A 46 -14.67 -2.45 -11.16
C ASN A 46 -13.28 -2.00 -11.62
N ARG A 47 -13.13 -1.64 -12.90
CA ARG A 47 -11.86 -1.11 -13.42
C ARG A 47 -11.40 0.15 -12.67
N GLN A 48 -12.31 1.07 -12.36
CA GLN A 48 -11.97 2.26 -11.59
C GLN A 48 -11.54 1.93 -10.16
N GLN A 49 -12.23 0.99 -9.51
CA GLN A 49 -11.87 0.51 -8.17
C GLN A 49 -10.50 -0.17 -8.18
N ASP A 50 -10.24 -1.06 -9.14
CA ASP A 50 -8.96 -1.74 -9.28
C ASP A 50 -7.80 -0.74 -9.47
N LEU A 51 -8.02 0.32 -10.25
CA LEU A 51 -7.04 1.39 -10.41
C LEU A 51 -6.81 2.17 -9.11
N GLN A 52 -7.86 2.45 -8.33
CA GLN A 52 -7.72 3.11 -7.04
C GLN A 52 -6.95 2.24 -6.04
N ILE A 53 -7.28 0.95 -5.96
CA ILE A 53 -6.60 -0.01 -5.09
C ILE A 53 -5.13 -0.11 -5.49
N ALA A 54 -4.84 -0.28 -6.78
CA ALA A 54 -3.46 -0.36 -7.28
C ALA A 54 -2.63 0.89 -6.95
N ASN A 55 -3.23 2.09 -7.04
CA ASN A 55 -2.56 3.34 -6.65
C ASN A 55 -2.30 3.40 -5.14
N LEU A 56 -3.30 3.07 -4.32
CA LEU A 56 -3.15 3.05 -2.86
C LEU A 56 -2.08 2.04 -2.42
N THR A 57 -2.09 0.83 -2.97
CA THR A 57 -1.06 -0.18 -2.70
C THR A 57 0.32 0.32 -3.11
N ARG A 58 0.45 0.95 -4.29
CA ARG A 58 1.73 1.49 -4.73
C ARG A 58 2.25 2.59 -3.81
N GLU A 59 1.38 3.48 -3.34
CA GLU A 59 1.75 4.54 -2.39
C GLU A 59 2.16 3.95 -1.04
N GLU A 60 1.43 2.95 -0.55
CA GLU A 60 1.75 2.25 0.69
C GLU A 60 3.08 1.49 0.61
N ASP A 61 3.32 0.77 -0.49
CA ASP A 61 4.58 0.06 -0.75
C ASP A 61 5.75 1.04 -0.80
N GLN A 62 5.58 2.20 -1.44
CA GLN A 62 6.59 3.25 -1.47
C GLN A 62 6.85 3.82 -0.06
N ARG A 63 5.79 4.03 0.72
CA ARG A 63 5.92 4.48 2.12
C ARG A 63 6.70 3.46 2.95
N LEU A 64 6.33 2.18 2.88
CA LEU A 64 7.00 1.10 3.61
C LEU A 64 8.45 0.93 3.18
N ALA A 65 8.74 1.01 1.88
CA ALA A 65 10.10 0.95 1.37
C ALA A 65 10.97 2.10 1.91
N ASN A 66 10.41 3.32 1.98
CA ASN A 66 11.10 4.47 2.56
C ASN A 66 11.30 4.30 4.08
N GLU A 67 10.30 3.79 4.81
CA GLU A 67 10.42 3.51 6.24
C GLU A 67 11.51 2.48 6.54
N LEU A 68 11.55 1.37 5.79
CA LEU A 68 12.58 0.35 5.88
C LEU A 68 13.96 0.92 5.55
N HIS A 69 14.05 1.79 4.54
CA HIS A 69 15.29 2.46 4.18
C HIS A 69 15.83 3.32 5.35
N TYR A 70 15.00 4.16 5.95
CA TYR A 70 15.41 4.97 7.10
C TYR A 70 15.75 4.12 8.32
N GLN A 71 14.99 3.06 8.57
CA GLN A 71 15.26 2.12 9.66
C GLN A 71 16.62 1.45 9.48
N ASN A 72 16.95 1.00 8.26
CA ASN A 72 18.22 0.36 7.95
C ASN A 72 19.39 1.34 8.17
N ILE A 73 19.27 2.57 7.69
CA ILE A 73 20.28 3.63 7.93
C ILE A 73 20.48 3.86 9.44
N PHE A 74 19.38 3.94 10.19
CA PHE A 74 19.44 4.15 11.63
C PHE A 74 20.08 2.97 12.37
N GLN A 75 19.66 1.73 12.07
CA GLN A 75 20.25 0.52 12.66
C GLN A 75 21.74 0.40 12.37
N ASN A 76 22.15 0.59 11.10
CA ASN A 76 23.57 0.56 10.74
C ASN A 76 24.38 1.60 11.51
N TYR A 77 23.82 2.79 11.74
CA TYR A 77 24.47 3.80 12.55
C TYR A 77 24.60 3.35 14.02
N ILE A 78 23.54 2.80 14.61
CA ILE A 78 23.59 2.30 15.99
C ILE A 78 24.62 1.18 16.11
N ASP A 79 24.64 0.25 15.17
CA ASP A 79 25.60 -0.86 15.15
C ASP A 79 27.04 -0.36 14.97
N ASP A 80 27.28 0.58 14.06
CA ASP A 80 28.59 1.23 13.85
C ASP A 80 29.08 1.89 15.15
N VAL A 81 28.23 2.71 15.78
CA VAL A 81 28.60 3.43 17.01
C VAL A 81 28.79 2.47 18.17
N THR A 82 27.91 1.48 18.31
CA THR A 82 28.02 0.45 19.36
C THR A 82 29.32 -0.33 19.19
N ASN A 83 29.65 -0.76 17.97
CA ASN A 83 30.91 -1.42 17.69
C ASN A 83 32.11 -0.55 18.06
N ILE A 84 32.06 0.75 17.77
CA ILE A 84 33.15 1.68 18.10
C ILE A 84 33.27 1.92 19.61
N LEU A 85 32.16 1.91 20.34
CA LEU A 85 32.15 2.11 21.79
C LEU A 85 32.54 0.83 22.55
N TYR A 86 32.08 -0.33 22.11
CA TYR A 86 32.19 -1.60 22.83
C TYR A 86 33.30 -2.53 22.34
N LYS A 87 33.85 -2.36 21.13
CA LYS A 87 35.07 -3.07 20.77
C LYS A 87 36.23 -2.50 21.58
N ASP A 88 36.43 -3.08 22.76
CA ASP A 88 37.78 -3.24 23.30
C ASP A 88 38.57 -3.93 22.20
N HIS A 89 39.56 -3.23 21.64
CA HIS A 89 40.52 -3.82 20.73
C HIS A 89 41.70 -4.31 21.58
N PRO A 90 41.69 -5.57 22.09
CA PRO A 90 42.81 -6.07 22.88
C PRO A 90 44.09 -6.22 22.05
N ASN A 91 43.97 -6.32 20.71
CA ASN A 91 45.08 -6.74 19.85
C ASN A 91 45.43 -5.81 18.67
N GLU A 92 44.76 -4.67 18.52
CA GLU A 92 45.12 -3.70 17.47
C GLU A 92 45.59 -2.41 18.10
N ALA A 93 46.91 -2.24 18.07
CA ALA A 93 47.65 -1.03 18.40
C ALA A 93 47.34 0.12 17.43
N MET A 94 46.07 0.51 17.29
CA MET A 94 45.68 1.73 16.61
C MET A 94 45.07 2.67 17.65
N PHE A 95 45.90 3.62 18.07
CA PHE A 95 45.59 4.79 18.89
C PHE A 95 44.46 5.63 18.29
N ILE A 96 43.22 5.16 18.38
CA ILE A 96 42.07 6.03 18.38
C ILE A 96 41.98 6.54 19.82
N THR A 97 42.69 7.64 20.09
CA THR A 97 42.43 8.48 21.25
C THR A 97 40.93 8.72 21.36
N GLU A 98 40.38 8.77 22.57
CA GLU A 98 38.95 9.02 22.79
C GLU A 98 38.43 10.20 21.95
N GLU A 99 39.23 11.27 21.83
CA GLU A 99 38.94 12.43 20.97
C GLU A 99 38.66 12.06 19.51
N LYS A 100 39.50 11.21 18.89
CA LYS A 100 39.30 10.75 17.51
C LYS A 100 38.04 9.89 17.38
N ARG A 101 37.70 9.12 18.42
CA ARG A 101 36.50 8.29 18.49
C ARG A 101 35.24 9.16 18.49
N PHE A 102 35.19 10.15 19.39
CA PHE A 102 34.10 11.10 19.48
C PHE A 102 33.99 11.96 18.21
N PHE A 103 35.12 12.36 17.62
CA PHE A 103 35.12 13.10 16.34
C PHE A 103 34.53 12.26 15.19
N TYR A 104 34.90 10.98 15.09
CA TYR A 104 34.32 10.07 14.10
C TYR A 104 32.81 9.90 14.30
N ILE A 105 32.39 9.62 15.54
CA ILE A 105 30.97 9.48 15.90
C ILE A 105 30.23 10.76 15.52
N GLY A 106 30.72 11.94 15.93
CA GLY A 106 30.11 13.23 15.60
C GLY A 106 29.96 13.47 14.10
N ARG A 107 31.00 13.17 13.31
CA ARG A 107 30.93 13.28 11.84
C ARG A 107 29.90 12.32 11.26
N LYS A 108 29.91 11.06 11.69
CA LYS A 108 28.96 10.04 11.23
C LYS A 108 27.53 10.45 11.59
N THR A 109 27.29 10.93 12.80
CA THR A 109 26.01 11.47 13.25
C THR A 109 25.48 12.57 12.32
N ILE A 110 26.33 13.54 11.95
CA ILE A 110 25.93 14.64 11.05
C ILE A 110 25.53 14.08 9.68
N ILE A 111 26.32 13.15 9.13
CA ILE A 111 26.06 12.54 7.81
C ILE A 111 24.76 11.73 7.86
N THR A 112 24.60 10.84 8.82
CA THR A 112 23.41 10.00 8.99
C THR A 112 22.17 10.86 9.23
N SER A 113 22.26 11.89 10.08
CA SER A 113 21.14 12.81 10.35
C SER A 113 20.60 13.48 9.09
N ARG A 114 21.46 13.83 8.13
CA ARG A 114 21.03 14.42 6.84
C ARG A 114 20.27 13.44 5.95
N GLN A 115 20.46 12.13 6.14
CA GLN A 115 19.80 11.08 5.35
C GLN A 115 18.50 10.61 6.00
N LEU A 116 18.28 10.91 7.28
CA LEU A 116 17.09 10.49 8.02
C LEU A 116 15.94 11.50 7.90
N ASN A 117 14.71 10.99 7.98
CA ASN A 117 13.52 11.82 8.07
C ASN A 117 13.43 12.56 9.43
N SER A 118 12.38 13.37 9.63
CA SER A 118 12.19 14.13 10.89
C SER A 118 12.12 13.25 12.13
N ASP A 119 11.43 12.11 12.07
CA ASP A 119 11.17 11.29 13.25
C ASP A 119 12.38 10.45 13.64
N TYR A 120 13.09 9.85 12.69
CA TYR A 120 14.35 9.16 12.96
C TYR A 120 15.45 10.12 13.42
N ARG A 121 15.46 11.39 12.98
CA ARG A 121 16.36 12.40 13.54
C ARG A 121 16.09 12.68 15.02
N LYS A 122 14.83 12.71 15.45
CA LYS A 122 14.47 12.85 16.88
C LYS A 122 14.95 11.63 17.66
N GLN A 123 14.73 10.42 17.14
CA GLN A 123 15.21 9.19 17.79
C GLN A 123 16.74 9.15 17.90
N LEU A 124 17.45 9.55 16.84
CA LEU A 124 18.90 9.70 16.85
C LEU A 124 19.36 10.70 17.92
N LEU A 125 18.70 11.84 18.03
CA LEU A 125 19.02 12.83 19.06
C LEU A 125 18.78 12.28 20.48
N SER A 126 17.64 11.60 20.70
CA SER A 126 17.34 10.94 21.97
C SER A 126 18.40 9.90 22.32
N PHE A 127 18.83 9.07 21.35
CA PHE A 127 19.91 8.11 21.53
C PHE A 127 21.20 8.82 21.98
N LEU A 128 21.64 9.85 21.27
CA LEU A 128 22.87 10.60 21.59
C LEU A 128 22.86 11.22 22.99
N ILE A 129 21.68 11.69 23.44
CA ILE A 129 21.50 12.26 24.79
C ILE A 129 21.60 11.15 25.84
N VAL A 130 20.90 10.03 25.64
CA VAL A 130 20.87 8.91 26.59
C VAL A 130 22.26 8.28 26.72
N THR A 131 22.99 8.14 25.62
CA THR A 131 24.36 7.60 25.63
C THR A 131 25.42 8.63 26.00
N GLN A 132 25.03 9.86 26.35
CA GLN A 132 25.94 10.97 26.72
C GLN A 132 26.99 11.30 25.65
N LEU A 133 26.71 10.97 24.38
CA LEU A 133 27.57 11.30 23.24
C LEU A 133 27.47 12.79 22.85
N VAL A 134 26.44 13.47 23.33
CA VAL A 134 26.29 14.93 23.24
C VAL A 134 26.12 15.46 24.67
N PRO A 135 26.89 16.47 25.10
CA PRO A 135 26.72 17.07 26.41
C PRO A 135 25.32 17.69 26.49
N ASN A 136 24.56 17.29 27.50
CA ASN A 136 23.26 17.88 27.80
C ASN A 136 23.49 19.33 28.24
N SER A 137 23.22 20.30 27.37
CA SER A 137 23.49 21.73 27.59
C SER A 137 22.66 22.36 28.72
N LYS A 138 21.82 21.58 29.42
CA LYS A 138 21.04 21.99 30.60
C LYS A 138 21.82 22.02 31.92
N LYS A 139 23.13 22.25 31.89
CA LYS A 139 23.90 22.70 33.06
C LYS A 139 24.46 24.10 32.82
N SER A 140 23.57 25.09 32.75
CA SER A 140 23.93 26.45 33.16
C SER A 140 23.38 26.60 34.57
N ASN A 141 24.28 26.61 35.56
CA ASN A 141 24.01 27.26 36.84
C ASN A 141 23.77 28.76 36.60
#